data_AF-A0A4Q5R4S8-F1
#
_entry.id   AF-A0A4Q5R4S8-F1
#
_cell.length_a   1.000
_cell.length_b   1.000
_cell.length_c   1.000
_cell.angle_alpha   90.00
_cell.angle_beta   90.00
_cell.angle_gamma   90.00
#
_symmetry.space_group_name_H-M   'P 1'
#
loop_
_entity.id
_entity.type
_entity.pdbx_description
1 polymer ?
#
loop_
_entity_poly.entity_id
_entity_poly.type
_entity_poly.pdbx_seq_one_letter_code
_entity_poly.pdbx_strand_id
1 'polypeptide(L)'
;MLFTHLSDDLFKPLASPSRAFNAALLLHLHARVFGDTAEPLRKSELLSAIGDFAADFVDREIDDETSGTVEPSERRSVVYRRLLDAGWLVERRERYVPVVEFDPEARMVIEELARLDRGERRSYGGAVLDVLGSLESAIANPAERSEALVNAAKSARTFLSHLRSLAGSMRKSEERILREADQGVALRLY
;
A
#
# COMPACT_ATOMS: atom_id res chain seq x y z
N MET A 1 17.45 13.92 0.65
CA MET A 1 16.08 14.40 0.93
C MET A 1 15.12 13.36 0.38
N LEU A 2 13.91 13.13 0.92
CA LEU A 2 13.05 12.02 0.49
C LEU A 2 12.80 11.98 -1.03
N PHE A 3 12.50 13.14 -1.62
CA PHE A 3 12.19 13.28 -3.06
C PHE A 3 13.41 13.29 -3.99
N THR A 4 14.60 12.96 -3.47
CA THR A 4 15.72 12.59 -4.36
C THR A 4 15.62 11.16 -4.87
N HIS A 5 14.79 10.34 -4.22
CA HIS A 5 14.59 8.92 -4.56
C HIS A 5 13.15 8.64 -4.99
N LEU A 6 12.19 9.39 -4.47
CA LEU A 6 10.78 9.25 -4.78
C LEU A 6 10.31 10.37 -5.71
N SER A 7 9.51 10.04 -6.72
CA SER A 7 8.88 11.03 -7.60
C SER A 7 8.06 12.07 -6.81
N ASP A 8 8.22 13.36 -7.13
CA ASP A 8 7.40 14.46 -6.60
C ASP A 8 5.89 14.25 -6.91
N ASP A 9 5.62 13.52 -7.98
CA ASP A 9 4.28 13.31 -8.53
C ASP A 9 3.62 12.01 -8.07
N LEU A 10 4.31 11.21 -7.24
CA LEU A 10 3.85 9.88 -6.83
C LEU A 10 2.42 9.89 -6.28
N PHE A 11 2.08 10.89 -5.46
CA PHE A 11 0.78 10.96 -4.81
C PHE A 11 -0.32 11.59 -5.68
N LYS A 12 -0.01 12.16 -6.86
CA LYS A 12 -1.01 12.81 -7.73
C LYS A 12 -2.19 11.89 -8.08
N PRO A 13 -2.01 10.61 -8.47
CA PRO A 13 -3.14 9.71 -8.73
C PRO A 13 -4.03 9.48 -7.50
N LEU A 14 -3.43 9.40 -6.31
CA LEU A 14 -4.11 9.16 -5.03
C LEU A 14 -4.77 10.43 -4.47
N ALA A 15 -4.39 11.61 -4.95
CA ALA A 15 -5.03 12.89 -4.61
C ALA A 15 -6.08 13.35 -5.65
N SER A 16 -6.21 12.64 -6.78
CA SER A 16 -7.12 13.01 -7.87
C SER A 16 -8.60 12.77 -7.52
N PRO A 17 -9.56 13.34 -8.30
CA PRO A 17 -10.97 12.98 -8.18
C PRO A 17 -11.22 11.46 -8.31
N SER A 18 -10.45 10.79 -9.17
CA SER A 18 -10.46 9.33 -9.37
C SER A 18 -9.62 8.55 -8.36
N ARG A 19 -9.40 9.07 -7.14
CA ARG A 19 -8.51 8.45 -6.14
C ARG A 19 -8.92 7.04 -5.73
N ALA A 20 -10.22 6.74 -5.64
CA ALA A 20 -10.72 5.42 -5.26
C ALA A 20 -10.33 4.38 -6.31
N PHE A 21 -10.63 4.65 -7.58
CA PHE A 21 -10.17 3.87 -8.73
C PHE A 21 -8.65 3.68 -8.73
N ASN A 22 -7.86 4.75 -8.59
CA ASN A 22 -6.40 4.67 -8.67
C ASN A 22 -5.81 3.85 -7.53
N ALA A 23 -6.31 4.02 -6.30
CA ALA A 23 -5.86 3.25 -5.15
C ALA A 23 -6.18 1.76 -5.33
N ALA A 24 -7.42 1.44 -5.70
CA ALA A 24 -7.85 0.07 -5.92
C ALA A 24 -7.09 -0.60 -7.07
N LEU A 25 -6.84 0.12 -8.16
CA LEU A 25 -6.04 -0.37 -9.28
C LEU A 25 -4.59 -0.64 -8.84
N LEU A 26 -3.92 0.29 -8.16
CA LEU A 26 -2.54 0.09 -7.70
C LEU A 26 -2.42 -1.12 -6.76
N LEU A 27 -3.37 -1.29 -5.84
CA LEU A 27 -3.42 -2.46 -4.95
C LEU A 27 -3.66 -3.76 -5.71
N HIS A 28 -4.56 -3.73 -6.71
CA HIS A 28 -4.80 -4.88 -7.58
C HIS A 28 -3.56 -5.26 -8.39
N LEU A 29 -2.91 -4.27 -9.03
CA LEU A 29 -1.69 -4.48 -9.79
C LEU A 29 -0.60 -5.08 -8.89
N HIS A 30 -0.40 -4.51 -7.70
CA HIS A 30 0.57 -5.00 -6.73
C HIS A 30 0.31 -6.45 -6.32
N ALA A 31 -0.91 -6.78 -5.89
CA ALA A 31 -1.21 -8.06 -5.27
C ALA A 31 -1.50 -9.20 -6.28
N ARG A 32 -2.04 -8.88 -7.46
CA ARG A 32 -2.56 -9.89 -8.40
C ARG A 32 -1.83 -9.95 -9.73
N VAL A 33 -1.30 -8.83 -10.21
CA VAL A 33 -0.69 -8.74 -11.53
C VAL A 33 0.82 -8.90 -11.45
N PHE A 34 1.47 -8.17 -10.56
CA PHE A 34 2.90 -8.34 -10.27
C PHE A 34 3.14 -9.43 -9.22
N GLY A 35 2.30 -9.50 -8.19
CA GLY A 35 2.39 -10.51 -7.14
C GLY A 35 3.80 -10.58 -6.53
N ASP A 36 4.25 -11.80 -6.25
CA ASP A 36 5.62 -12.09 -5.77
C ASP A 36 6.62 -12.33 -6.91
N THR A 37 6.20 -12.12 -8.17
CA THR A 37 7.05 -12.41 -9.33
C THR A 37 8.12 -11.33 -9.47
N ALA A 38 9.38 -11.75 -9.48
CA ALA A 38 10.52 -10.85 -9.73
C ALA A 38 10.72 -10.54 -11.23
N GLU A 39 9.89 -11.12 -12.10
CA GLU A 39 10.01 -10.96 -13.55
C GLU A 39 9.23 -9.73 -14.04
N PRO A 40 9.82 -8.92 -14.92
CA PRO A 40 9.14 -7.80 -15.56
C PRO A 40 7.96 -8.27 -16.42
N LEU A 41 6.84 -7.55 -16.33
CA LEU A 41 5.61 -7.89 -17.03
C LEU A 41 5.59 -7.28 -18.43
N ARG A 42 5.06 -7.96 -19.46
CA ARG A 42 4.94 -7.34 -20.78
C ARG A 42 3.96 -6.16 -20.71
N LYS A 43 4.29 -5.05 -21.38
CA LYS A 43 3.40 -3.88 -21.45
C LYS A 43 1.99 -4.22 -21.95
N SER A 44 1.88 -5.12 -22.92
CA SER A 44 0.59 -5.56 -23.46
C SER A 44 -0.26 -6.29 -22.42
N GLU A 45 0.36 -7.11 -21.58
CA GLU A 45 -0.32 -7.85 -20.50
C GLU A 45 -0.78 -6.89 -19.42
N LEU A 46 0.07 -5.94 -19.03
CA LEU A 46 -0.31 -4.90 -18.07
C LEU A 46 -1.48 -4.03 -18.59
N LEU A 47 -1.44 -3.62 -19.86
CA LEU A 47 -2.53 -2.86 -20.46
C LEU A 47 -3.83 -3.66 -20.49
N SER A 48 -3.77 -4.98 -20.73
CA SER A 48 -4.94 -5.86 -20.61
C SER A 48 -5.49 -5.84 -19.19
N ALA A 49 -4.63 -6.08 -18.19
CA ALA A 49 -5.04 -6.12 -16.79
C ALA A 49 -5.65 -4.78 -16.31
N ILE A 50 -5.10 -3.64 -16.75
CA ILE A 50 -5.70 -2.31 -16.48
C ILE A 50 -7.08 -2.20 -17.13
N GLY A 51 -7.23 -2.68 -18.36
CA GLY A 51 -8.50 -2.68 -19.09
C GLY A 51 -9.56 -3.52 -18.39
N ASP A 52 -9.20 -4.75 -18.01
CA ASP A 52 -10.08 -5.70 -17.33
C ASP A 52 -10.52 -5.15 -15.97
N PHE A 53 -9.58 -4.64 -15.17
CA PHE A 53 -9.89 -3.99 -13.90
C PHE A 53 -10.81 -2.78 -14.08
N ALA A 54 -10.55 -1.94 -15.09
CA ALA A 54 -11.36 -0.75 -15.33
C ALA A 54 -12.79 -1.05 -15.81
N ALA A 55 -13.00 -2.15 -16.52
CA ALA A 55 -14.34 -2.62 -16.85
C ALA A 55 -15.09 -3.07 -15.58
N ASP A 56 -14.48 -3.95 -14.79
CA ASP A 56 -15.07 -4.49 -13.56
C ASP A 56 -15.33 -3.41 -12.49
N PHE A 57 -14.49 -2.39 -12.43
CA PHE A 57 -14.60 -1.34 -11.43
C PHE A 57 -15.71 -0.34 -11.75
N VAL A 58 -15.93 -0.03 -13.03
CA VAL A 58 -17.06 0.81 -13.47
C VAL A 58 -18.39 0.15 -13.09
N ASP A 59 -18.51 -1.16 -13.29
CA ASP A 59 -19.69 -1.93 -12.88
C ASP A 59 -19.92 -1.93 -11.36
N ARG A 60 -18.89 -1.59 -10.56
CA ARG A 60 -18.96 -1.48 -9.09
C ARG A 60 -19.20 -0.06 -8.58
N GLU A 61 -18.78 0.98 -9.30
CA GLU A 61 -18.91 2.39 -8.87
C GLU A 61 -20.02 3.18 -9.58
N ILE A 62 -20.61 2.70 -10.68
CA ILE A 62 -21.56 3.48 -11.50
C ILE A 62 -22.99 2.94 -11.48
N ASP A 63 -23.86 3.72 -10.80
CA ASP A 63 -25.20 4.17 -11.20
C ASP A 63 -25.11 5.69 -11.54
N ASP A 64 -24.19 6.11 -12.43
CA ASP A 64 -23.98 7.53 -12.77
C ASP A 64 -23.58 7.81 -14.25
N GLU A 65 -24.25 8.79 -14.86
CA GLU A 65 -24.53 8.92 -16.30
C GLU A 65 -23.38 9.43 -17.21
N THR A 66 -22.11 9.49 -16.76
CA THR A 66 -21.07 10.24 -17.51
C THR A 66 -19.90 9.40 -18.06
N SER A 67 -19.91 8.07 -17.94
CA SER A 67 -18.78 7.20 -18.35
C SER A 67 -18.66 6.92 -19.86
N GLY A 68 -19.51 7.52 -20.70
CA GLY A 68 -19.80 7.01 -22.05
C GLY A 68 -18.95 7.50 -23.24
N THR A 69 -17.88 8.29 -23.07
CA THR A 69 -17.26 9.00 -24.23
C THR A 69 -15.84 8.61 -24.61
N VAL A 70 -15.16 7.74 -23.86
CA VAL A 70 -13.77 7.33 -24.16
C VAL A 70 -13.71 5.84 -24.46
N GLU A 71 -13.13 5.49 -25.62
CA GLU A 71 -12.90 4.10 -26.03
C GLU A 71 -12.12 3.33 -24.94
N PRO A 72 -12.50 2.08 -24.60
CA PRO A 72 -11.83 1.31 -23.54
C PRO A 72 -10.31 1.19 -23.73
N SER A 73 -9.87 1.10 -24.99
CA SER A 73 -8.46 1.02 -25.37
C SER A 73 -7.67 2.32 -25.11
N GLU A 74 -8.32 3.46 -25.29
CA GLU A 74 -7.77 4.77 -24.99
C GLU A 74 -7.73 4.99 -23.47
N ARG A 75 -8.80 4.61 -22.78
CA ARG A 75 -8.91 4.71 -21.32
C ARG A 75 -7.78 3.97 -20.60
N ARG A 76 -7.53 2.69 -20.92
CA ARG A 76 -6.41 1.93 -20.32
C ARG A 76 -5.04 2.56 -20.59
N SER A 77 -4.87 3.15 -21.78
CA SER A 77 -3.61 3.80 -22.18
C SER A 77 -3.39 5.13 -21.44
N VAL A 78 -4.45 5.87 -21.13
CA VAL A 78 -4.40 7.08 -20.30
C VAL A 78 -4.05 6.73 -18.85
N VAL A 79 -4.71 5.71 -18.29
CA VAL A 79 -4.44 5.22 -16.93
C VAL A 79 -2.99 4.76 -16.80
N TYR A 80 -2.51 3.95 -17.74
CA TYR A 80 -1.13 3.48 -17.79
C TYR A 80 -0.11 4.63 -17.80
N ARG A 81 -0.28 5.60 -18.71
CA ARG A 81 0.59 6.78 -18.80
C ARG A 81 0.61 7.57 -17.51
N ARG A 82 -0.56 7.80 -16.89
CA ARG A 82 -0.64 8.50 -15.61
C ARG A 82 0.15 7.81 -14.49
N LEU A 83 0.16 6.47 -14.45
CA LEU A 83 0.94 5.73 -13.45
C LEU A 83 2.45 5.76 -13.74
N LEU A 84 2.84 5.72 -15.02
CA LEU A 84 4.24 5.96 -15.43
C LEU A 84 4.71 7.38 -15.06
N ASP A 85 3.94 8.40 -15.47
CA ASP A 85 4.30 9.81 -15.27
C ASP A 85 4.37 10.18 -13.78
N ALA A 86 3.52 9.57 -12.95
CA ALA A 86 3.58 9.73 -11.50
C ALA A 86 4.79 9.01 -10.86
N GLY A 87 5.46 8.11 -11.56
CA GLY A 87 6.60 7.34 -11.05
C GLY A 87 6.20 6.11 -10.24
N TRP A 88 5.00 5.55 -10.44
CA TRP A 88 4.64 4.24 -9.88
C TRP A 88 5.26 3.08 -10.67
N LEU A 89 5.39 3.27 -11.97
CA LEU A 89 5.81 2.23 -12.91
C LEU A 89 7.05 2.71 -13.68
N VAL A 90 7.88 1.74 -14.08
CA VAL A 90 9.02 1.96 -14.98
C VAL A 90 8.84 1.08 -16.20
N GLU A 91 8.96 1.67 -17.40
CA GLU A 91 8.97 0.94 -18.66
C GLU A 91 10.40 0.81 -19.17
N ARG A 92 10.85 -0.43 -19.45
CA ARG A 92 12.15 -0.72 -20.05
C ARG A 92 11.99 -1.67 -21.25
N ARG A 93 13.06 -1.84 -22.02
CA ARG A 93 13.09 -2.78 -23.16
C ARG A 93 13.97 -3.97 -22.83
N GLU A 94 13.39 -5.16 -22.89
CA GLU A 94 14.12 -6.41 -22.81
C GLU A 94 14.06 -7.16 -24.12
N ARG A 95 15.22 -7.36 -24.77
CA ARG A 95 15.31 -8.04 -26.07
C ARG A 95 14.26 -7.52 -27.08
N TYR A 96 14.08 -6.19 -27.11
CA TYR A 96 13.11 -5.45 -27.94
C TYR A 96 11.64 -5.54 -27.53
N VAL A 97 11.31 -6.23 -26.44
CA VAL A 97 9.96 -6.28 -25.87
C VAL A 97 9.83 -5.20 -24.78
N PRO A 98 8.83 -4.30 -24.85
CA PRO A 98 8.56 -3.38 -23.76
C PRO A 98 8.00 -4.15 -22.56
N VAL A 99 8.70 -4.05 -21.45
CA VAL A 99 8.32 -4.63 -20.17
C VAL A 99 8.17 -3.53 -19.14
N VAL A 100 7.34 -3.79 -18.13
CA VAL A 100 6.97 -2.85 -17.09
C VAL A 100 7.14 -3.52 -15.75
N GLU A 101 7.61 -2.75 -14.79
CA GLU A 101 7.72 -3.13 -13.38
C GLU A 101 7.28 -1.95 -12.51
N PHE A 102 7.06 -2.20 -11.21
CA PHE A 102 6.97 -1.11 -10.25
C PHE A 102 8.35 -0.47 -10.10
N ASP A 103 8.36 0.85 -9.99
CA ASP A 103 9.54 1.56 -9.50
C ASP A 103 9.91 1.02 -8.09
N PRO A 104 11.18 0.73 -7.79
CA PRO A 104 11.57 0.08 -6.52
C PRO A 104 11.15 0.88 -5.28
N GLU A 105 11.32 2.20 -5.32
CA GLU A 105 10.93 3.10 -4.25
C GLU A 105 9.40 3.20 -4.14
N ALA A 106 8.70 3.27 -5.28
CA ALA A 106 7.23 3.22 -5.28
C ALA A 106 6.69 1.87 -4.78
N ARG A 107 7.41 0.77 -5.02
CA ARG A 107 7.06 -0.56 -4.52
C ARG A 107 7.05 -0.63 -3.00
N MET A 108 8.00 0.03 -2.34
CA MET A 108 8.00 0.15 -0.88
C MET A 108 6.76 0.90 -0.37
N VAL A 109 6.32 1.93 -1.10
CA VAL A 109 5.13 2.71 -0.72
C VAL A 109 3.85 1.89 -0.88
N ILE A 110 3.66 1.20 -2.02
CA ILE A 110 2.44 0.42 -2.25
C ILE A 110 2.33 -0.78 -1.30
N GLU A 111 3.45 -1.38 -0.88
CA GLU A 111 3.44 -2.43 0.14
C GLU A 111 2.86 -1.89 1.46
N GLU A 112 3.33 -0.73 1.93
CA GLU A 112 2.79 -0.11 3.14
C GLU A 112 1.32 0.31 3.00
N LEU A 113 0.90 0.76 1.82
CA LEU A 113 -0.51 1.03 1.52
C LEU A 113 -1.36 -0.25 1.51
N ALA A 114 -0.84 -1.36 0.98
CA ALA A 114 -1.53 -2.65 0.96
C ALA A 114 -1.69 -3.23 2.36
N ARG A 115 -0.69 -3.05 3.23
CA ARG A 115 -0.79 -3.40 4.66
C ARG A 115 -1.85 -2.59 5.38
N LEU A 116 -1.95 -1.29 5.07
CA LEU A 116 -3.00 -0.42 5.60
C LEU A 116 -4.39 -0.87 5.13
N ASP A 117 -4.55 -1.19 3.84
CA ASP A 117 -5.82 -1.63 3.23
C ASP A 117 -6.32 -2.95 3.81
N ARG A 118 -5.43 -3.94 4.02
CA ARG A 118 -5.76 -5.21 4.69
C ARG A 118 -6.13 -5.06 6.16
N GLY A 119 -5.95 -3.86 6.73
CA GLY A 119 -6.18 -3.63 8.15
C GLY A 119 -5.24 -4.44 9.03
N GLU A 120 -4.03 -4.77 8.55
CA GLU A 120 -3.01 -5.49 9.31
C GLU A 120 -2.64 -4.67 10.55
N ARG A 121 -3.32 -4.97 11.67
CA ARG A 121 -2.90 -4.52 12.98
C ARG A 121 -1.67 -5.35 13.33
N ARG A 122 -0.49 -4.74 13.22
CA ARG A 122 0.81 -5.36 13.56
C ARG A 122 0.66 -6.22 14.82
N SER A 123 1.04 -7.50 14.74
CA SER A 123 0.91 -8.45 15.86
C SER A 123 1.65 -7.94 17.09
N TYR A 124 0.91 -7.58 18.13
CA TYR A 124 1.45 -7.02 19.37
C TYR A 124 2.24 -8.04 20.17
N GLY A 125 1.90 -9.34 20.05
CA GLY A 125 2.65 -10.43 20.66
C GLY A 125 4.06 -10.56 20.07
N GLY A 126 4.19 -10.47 18.74
CA GLY A 126 5.49 -10.53 18.06
C GLY A 126 6.41 -9.38 18.48
N ALA A 127 5.88 -8.15 18.53
CA ALA A 127 6.67 -6.99 18.93
C ALA A 127 7.19 -7.08 20.39
N VAL A 128 6.39 -7.64 21.32
CA VAL A 128 6.84 -7.88 22.70
C VAL A 128 7.92 -8.96 22.75
N LEU A 129 7.74 -10.05 21.99
CA LEU A 129 8.72 -11.12 21.90
C LEU A 129 10.03 -10.65 21.26
N ASP A 130 9.99 -9.76 20.27
CA ASP A 130 11.19 -9.18 19.65
C ASP A 130 11.98 -8.32 20.65
N VAL A 131 11.29 -7.51 21.46
CA VAL A 131 11.92 -6.73 22.54
C VAL A 131 12.54 -7.66 23.58
N LEU A 132 11.77 -8.67 24.02
CA LEU A 132 12.23 -9.64 25.00
C LEU A 132 13.45 -10.41 24.49
N GLY A 133 13.40 -10.96 23.29
CA GLY A 133 14.50 -11.71 22.68
C GLY A 133 15.75 -10.85 22.47
N SER A 134 15.58 -9.57 22.10
CA SER A 134 16.70 -8.63 22.01
C SER A 134 17.36 -8.37 23.38
N LEU A 135 16.55 -8.26 24.44
CA LEU A 135 17.03 -8.08 25.82
C LEU A 135 17.70 -9.35 26.36
N GLU A 136 17.09 -10.52 26.16
CA GLU A 136 17.64 -11.82 26.55
C GLU A 136 18.98 -12.09 25.85
N SER A 137 19.07 -11.78 24.56
CA SER A 137 20.32 -11.87 23.79
C SER A 137 21.40 -10.93 24.35
N ALA A 138 21.03 -9.69 24.68
CA ALA A 138 21.95 -8.71 25.29
C ALA A 138 22.44 -9.13 26.69
N ILE A 139 21.60 -9.83 27.46
CA ILE A 139 21.97 -10.40 28.76
C ILE A 139 22.88 -11.62 28.58
N ALA A 140 22.56 -12.51 27.63
CA ALA A 140 23.29 -13.75 27.40
C ALA A 140 24.68 -13.55 26.78
N ASN A 141 24.88 -12.50 25.98
CA ASN A 141 26.16 -12.20 25.31
C ASN A 141 26.67 -10.78 25.64
N PRO A 142 27.15 -10.53 26.88
CA PRO A 142 27.49 -9.18 27.32
C PRO A 142 28.78 -8.61 26.69
N ALA A 143 29.55 -9.40 25.95
CA ALA A 143 30.77 -8.91 25.28
C ALA A 143 30.46 -8.21 23.94
N GLU A 144 29.32 -8.53 23.29
CA GLU A 144 28.90 -7.99 21.98
C GLU A 144 27.94 -6.77 22.13
N ARG A 145 27.95 -6.17 23.33
CA ARG A 145 26.94 -5.29 23.97
C ARG A 145 26.38 -4.09 23.19
N SER A 146 27.09 -3.53 22.22
CA SER A 146 26.67 -2.24 21.64
C SER A 146 25.47 -2.40 20.71
N GLU A 147 25.44 -3.46 19.91
CA GLU A 147 24.43 -3.62 18.87
C GLU A 147 23.14 -4.23 19.41
N ALA A 148 23.23 -5.25 20.27
CA ALA A 148 22.06 -5.89 20.88
C ALA A 148 21.26 -4.92 21.77
N LEU A 149 21.92 -4.06 22.54
CA LEU A 149 21.25 -3.05 23.37
C LEU A 149 20.62 -1.93 22.51
N VAL A 150 21.28 -1.51 21.43
CA VAL A 150 20.73 -0.54 20.47
C VAL A 150 19.50 -1.12 19.76
N ASN A 151 19.54 -2.40 19.38
CA ASN A 151 18.41 -3.11 18.80
C ASN A 151 17.26 -3.25 19.79
N ALA A 152 17.53 -3.62 21.05
CA ALA A 152 16.51 -3.66 22.10
C ALA A 152 15.84 -2.30 22.32
N ALA A 153 16.62 -1.21 22.37
CA ALA A 153 16.10 0.15 22.48
C ALA A 153 15.26 0.56 21.26
N LYS A 154 15.69 0.20 20.05
CA LYS A 154 14.94 0.43 18.80
C LYS A 154 13.61 -0.34 18.82
N SER A 155 13.64 -1.62 19.17
CA SER A 155 12.44 -2.46 19.30
C SER A 155 11.48 -1.92 20.36
N ALA A 156 11.98 -1.46 21.50
CA ALA A 156 11.15 -0.87 22.56
C ALA A 156 10.49 0.45 22.13
N ARG A 157 11.20 1.32 21.39
CA ARG A 157 10.61 2.55 20.82
C ARG A 157 9.54 2.22 19.79
N THR A 158 9.80 1.25 18.92
CA THR A 158 8.83 0.75 17.94
C THR A 158 7.58 0.23 18.65
N PHE A 159 7.74 -0.56 19.71
CA PHE A 159 6.63 -1.06 20.53
C PHE A 159 5.83 0.08 21.18
N LEU A 160 6.50 1.09 21.76
CA LEU A 160 5.82 2.25 22.35
C LEU A 160 5.03 3.05 21.29
N SER A 161 5.60 3.22 20.09
CA SER A 161 4.90 3.84 18.97
C SER A 161 3.65 3.03 18.60
N HIS A 162 3.74 1.69 18.62
CA HIS A 162 2.60 0.81 18.35
C HIS A 162 1.49 0.94 19.40
N LEU A 163 1.82 1.01 20.69
CA LEU A 163 0.83 1.24 21.75
C LEU A 163 0.11 2.59 21.59
N ARG A 164 0.83 3.63 21.15
CA ARG A 164 0.24 4.95 20.86
C ARG A 164 -0.71 4.88 19.66
N SER A 165 -0.34 4.17 18.59
CA SER A 165 -1.22 3.95 17.43
C SER A 165 -2.47 3.15 17.79
N LEU A 166 -2.34 2.14 18.68
CA LEU A 166 -3.48 1.40 19.23
C LEU A 166 -4.45 2.32 19.98
N ALA A 167 -3.93 3.11 20.92
CA ALA A 167 -4.74 4.05 21.69
C ALA A 167 -5.41 5.11 20.80
N GLY A 168 -4.75 5.54 19.71
CA GLY A 168 -5.34 6.41 18.70
C GLY A 168 -6.46 5.72 17.90
N SER A 169 -6.25 4.46 17.51
CA SER A 169 -7.24 3.68 16.78
C SER A 169 -8.48 3.40 17.62
N MET A 170 -8.29 3.05 18.91
CA MET A 170 -9.38 2.90 19.87
C MET A 170 -10.19 4.19 20.02
N ARG A 171 -9.52 5.34 20.16
CA ARG A 171 -10.20 6.65 20.20
C ARG A 171 -10.98 6.95 18.92
N LYS A 172 -10.42 6.64 17.74
CA LYS A 172 -11.13 6.81 16.46
C LYS A 172 -12.35 5.90 16.36
N SER A 173 -12.25 4.66 16.84
CA SER A 173 -13.38 3.72 16.91
C SER A 173 -14.45 4.20 17.90
N GLU A 174 -14.05 4.69 19.06
CA GLU A 174 -14.94 5.29 20.07
C GLU A 174 -15.67 6.52 19.52
N GLU A 175 -14.95 7.48 18.91
CA GLU A 175 -15.55 8.65 18.28
C GLU A 175 -16.54 8.27 17.17
N ARG A 176 -16.25 7.21 16.40
CA ARG A 176 -17.17 6.72 15.36
C ARG A 176 -18.44 6.14 15.97
N ILE A 177 -18.31 5.33 17.01
CA ILE A 177 -19.47 4.75 17.74
C ILE A 177 -20.32 5.88 18.35
N LEU A 178 -19.70 6.90 18.93
CA LEU A 178 -20.40 8.02 19.55
C LEU A 178 -21.09 8.96 18.55
N ARG A 179 -20.58 9.04 17.31
CA ARG A 179 -21.19 9.85 16.24
C ARG A 179 -22.29 9.12 15.46
N GLU A 180 -22.33 7.80 15.52
CA GLU A 180 -23.36 7.01 14.83
C GLU A 180 -24.69 7.11 15.60
N ALA A 181 -25.74 7.58 14.94
CA ALA A 181 -27.04 7.80 15.59
C ALA A 181 -27.75 6.48 15.97
N ASP A 182 -27.44 5.39 15.25
CA ASP A 182 -27.91 4.04 15.54
C ASP A 182 -26.77 3.16 16.08
N GLN A 183 -26.76 2.99 17.40
CA GLN A 183 -25.76 2.17 18.11
C GLN A 183 -25.80 0.68 17.70
N GLY A 184 -26.93 0.19 17.17
CA GLY A 184 -27.07 -1.18 16.68
C GLY A 184 -26.33 -1.42 15.35
N VAL A 185 -26.17 -0.38 14.53
CA VAL A 185 -25.37 -0.43 13.29
C VAL A 185 -23.88 -0.31 13.61
N ALA A 186 -23.53 0.57 14.56
CA ALA A 186 -22.14 0.79 14.98
C ALA A 186 -21.44 -0.49 15.48
N LEU A 187 -22.20 -1.38 16.13
CA LEU A 187 -21.69 -2.61 16.75
C LEU A 187 -21.70 -3.84 15.82
N ARG A 188 -22.36 -3.80 14.65
CA ARG A 188 -22.39 -4.94 13.70
C ARG A 188 -21.18 -5.03 12.77
N LEU A 189 -20.31 -4.03 12.77
CA LEU A 189 -19.13 -3.94 11.91
C LEU A 189 -17.84 -4.47 12.57
N TYR A 190 -17.96 -5.15 13.72
CA TYR A 190 -16.90 -5.82 14.46
C TYR A 190 -17.29 -7.27 14.73
#